data_AF-A0A6V7JTD6-F1
#
_entry.id   AF-A0A6V7JTD6-F1
#
_cell.length_a   1.000
_cell.length_b   1.000
_cell.length_c   1.000
_cell.angle_alpha   90.00
_cell.angle_beta   90.00
_cell.angle_gamma   90.00
#
_symmetry.space_group_name_H-M   'P 1'
#
loop_
_entity.id
_entity.type
_entity.pdbx_description
1 polymer ?
#
loop_
_entity_poly.entity_id
_entity_poly.type
_entity_poly.pdbx_seq_one_letter_code
_entity_poly.pdbx_strand_id
1 'polypeptide(L)'
;NTAYFGFLEICKPKAGETLVVTGAAGAVGSHVGQIGKILGMKVIGIAGSDDKCQWITKELGFDHAINYKTQDVASELKKVAPDGVDCYFDN
;
A
#
# COMPACT_ATOMS: atom_id res chain seq x y z
N ASN A 1 9.14 4.09 -15.43
CA ASN A 1 10.44 3.40 -15.19
C ASN A 1 10.94 3.43 -13.76
N THR A 2 10.40 4.26 -12.86
CA THR A 2 10.97 4.43 -11.50
C THR A 2 10.41 3.46 -10.45
N ALA A 3 9.16 3.02 -10.60
CA ALA A 3 8.45 2.26 -9.57
C ALA A 3 9.02 0.85 -9.30
N TYR A 4 9.46 0.15 -10.35
CA TYR A 4 9.91 -1.24 -10.25
C TYR A 4 11.30 -1.35 -9.59
N PHE A 5 12.24 -0.45 -9.93
CA PHE A 5 13.60 -0.49 -9.41
C PHE A 5 13.68 0.03 -7.97
N GLY A 6 12.98 1.13 -7.63
CA GLY A 6 12.98 1.65 -6.26
C GLY A 6 12.38 0.68 -5.23
N PHE A 7 11.31 -0.03 -5.59
CA PHE A 7 10.62 -0.95 -4.68
C PHE A 7 11.40 -2.26 -4.43
N LEU A 8 11.98 -2.85 -5.47
CA LEU A 8 12.69 -4.14 -5.36
C LEU A 8 14.13 -4.01 -4.82
N GLU A 9 14.85 -2.93 -5.16
CA GLU A 9 16.24 -2.74 -4.69
C GLU A 9 16.32 -2.22 -3.25
N ILE A 10 15.37 -1.37 -2.82
CA ILE A 10 15.43 -0.71 -1.50
C ILE A 10 14.77 -1.56 -0.43
N CYS A 11 13.60 -2.15 -0.69
CA CYS A 11 12.84 -2.85 0.35
C CYS A 11 13.15 -4.35 0.45
N LYS A 12 13.68 -5.00 -0.61
CA LYS A 12 13.89 -6.47 -0.66
C LYS A 12 12.67 -7.25 -0.10
N PRO A 13 11.48 -7.02 -0.67
CA PRO A 13 10.21 -7.47 -0.10
C PRO A 13 10.19 -8.97 0.18
N LYS A 14 9.78 -9.36 1.39
CA LYS A 14 9.53 -10.75 1.76
C LYS A 14 8.05 -11.01 1.98
N ALA A 15 7.64 -12.24 1.70
CA ALA A 15 6.29 -12.69 2.05
C ALA A 15 6.05 -12.52 3.56
N GLY A 16 4.87 -12.02 3.92
CA GLY A 16 4.50 -11.71 5.30
C GLY A 16 4.87 -10.31 5.80
N GLU A 17 5.75 -9.58 5.10
CA GLU A 17 6.07 -8.18 5.43
C GLU A 17 4.95 -7.22 5.01
N THR A 18 4.91 -6.05 5.64
CA THR A 18 3.90 -5.01 5.42
C THR A 18 4.43 -3.90 4.51
N LEU A 19 3.73 -3.70 3.39
CA LEU A 19 3.92 -2.62 2.43
C LEU A 19 2.84 -1.55 2.60
N VAL A 20 3.24 -0.29 2.76
CA VAL A 20 2.36 0.88 2.67
C VAL A 20 2.63 1.63 1.38
N VAL A 21 1.57 2.02 0.65
CA VAL A 21 1.67 2.74 -0.62
C VAL A 21 0.86 4.04 -0.54
N THR A 22 1.50 5.21 -0.69
CA THR A 22 0.78 6.48 -0.88
C THR A 22 0.37 6.67 -2.32
N GLY A 23 -0.69 7.46 -2.54
CA GLY A 23 -1.25 7.62 -3.88
C GLY A 23 -1.64 6.28 -4.52
N ALA A 24 -2.08 5.31 -3.71
CA ALA A 24 -2.26 3.91 -4.11
C ALA A 24 -3.24 3.71 -5.27
N ALA A 25 -4.20 4.62 -5.42
CA ALA A 25 -5.14 4.61 -6.53
C ALA A 25 -4.63 5.29 -7.81
N GLY A 26 -3.37 5.74 -7.83
CA GLY A 26 -2.70 6.30 -9.01
C GLY A 26 -2.12 5.23 -9.93
N ALA A 27 -1.68 5.64 -11.12
CA ALA A 27 -1.11 4.73 -12.11
C ALA A 27 0.10 3.95 -11.56
N VAL A 28 0.99 4.59 -10.80
CA VAL A 28 2.16 3.91 -10.24
C VAL A 28 1.79 3.09 -8.99
N GLY A 29 1.13 3.71 -8.01
CA GLY A 29 0.80 3.05 -6.74
C GLY A 29 -0.05 1.79 -6.89
N SER A 30 -0.98 1.77 -7.85
CA SER A 30 -1.84 0.60 -8.10
C SER A 30 -1.05 -0.62 -8.61
N HIS A 31 -0.01 -0.40 -9.42
CA HIS A 31 0.87 -1.47 -9.88
C HIS A 31 1.80 -1.94 -8.77
N VAL A 32 2.37 -1.02 -7.98
CA VAL A 32 3.25 -1.35 -6.84
C VAL A 32 2.51 -2.23 -5.83
N GLY A 33 1.28 -1.87 -5.47
CA GLY A 33 0.51 -2.68 -4.53
C GLY A 33 0.17 -4.08 -5.05
N GLN A 34 -0.19 -4.21 -6.33
CA GLN A 34 -0.42 -5.53 -6.94
C GLN A 34 0.87 -6.38 -6.97
N ILE A 35 2.03 -5.78 -7.24
CA ILE A 35 3.32 -6.46 -7.15
C ILE A 35 3.57 -6.93 -5.71
N GLY A 36 3.31 -6.08 -4.71
CA GLY A 36 3.40 -6.46 -3.29
C GLY A 36 2.50 -7.64 -2.93
N LYS A 37 1.25 -7.65 -3.42
CA LYS A 37 0.32 -8.78 -3.25
C LYS A 37 0.85 -10.06 -3.88
N ILE A 38 1.38 -10.00 -5.10
CA ILE A 38 1.99 -11.16 -5.79
C ILE A 38 3.19 -11.71 -5.01
N LEU A 39 3.95 -10.83 -4.35
CA LEU A 39 5.08 -11.21 -3.50
C LEU A 39 4.68 -11.74 -2.11
N GLY A 40 3.37 -11.88 -1.84
CA GLY A 40 2.85 -12.41 -0.58
C GLY A 40 2.95 -11.42 0.58
N MET A 41 3.05 -10.12 0.31
CA MET A 41 3.05 -9.08 1.32
C MET A 41 1.63 -8.72 1.76
N LYS A 42 1.55 -8.13 2.94
CA LYS A 42 0.39 -7.37 3.37
C LYS A 42 0.50 -5.95 2.82
N VAL A 43 -0.48 -5.52 2.02
CA VAL A 43 -0.44 -4.25 1.30
C VAL A 43 -1.54 -3.33 1.79
N ILE A 44 -1.13 -2.16 2.27
CA ILE A 44 -1.98 -1.10 2.78
C ILE A 44 -1.86 0.11 1.85
N GLY A 45 -2.98 0.55 1.29
CA GLY A 45 -3.03 1.69 0.39
C GLY A 45 -3.50 2.96 1.09
N ILE A 46 -2.95 4.11 0.71
CA ILE A 46 -3.45 5.42 1.14
C ILE A 46 -3.98 6.16 -0.09
N ALA A 47 -5.24 6.59 -0.04
CA ALA A 47 -5.91 7.29 -1.12
C ALA A 47 -6.79 8.45 -0.62
N GLY A 48 -7.21 9.33 -1.53
CA GLY A 48 -7.86 10.60 -1.19
C GLY A 48 -9.38 10.64 -1.34
N SER A 49 -10.02 9.46 -1.43
CA SER A 49 -11.48 9.31 -1.41
C SER A 49 -11.86 7.86 -1.07
N ASP A 50 -13.08 7.67 -0.55
CA ASP A 50 -13.60 6.35 -0.20
C ASP A 50 -13.77 5.46 -1.43
N ASP A 51 -14.22 6.02 -2.56
CA ASP A 51 -14.33 5.27 -3.83
C ASP A 51 -13.00 4.68 -4.28
N LYS A 52 -11.91 5.45 -4.14
CA LYS A 52 -10.56 5.00 -4.46
C LYS A 52 -10.09 3.90 -3.50
N CYS A 53 -10.41 4.04 -2.21
CA CYS A 53 -10.09 3.03 -1.20
C CYS A 53 -10.85 1.71 -1.46
N GLN A 54 -12.12 1.80 -1.82
CA GLN A 54 -12.92 0.63 -2.21
C GLN A 54 -12.39 -0.02 -3.47
N TRP A 55 -12.01 0.77 -4.47
CA TRP A 55 -11.46 0.25 -5.72
C TRP A 55 -10.17 -0.56 -5.49
N ILE A 56 -9.19 -0.03 -4.76
CA ILE A 56 -7.93 -0.74 -4.54
C ILE A 56 -8.08 -2.00 -3.66
N THR A 57 -9.05 -2.02 -2.73
CA THR A 57 -9.29 -3.19 -1.87
C THR A 57 -10.10 -4.27 -2.60
N LYS A 58 -11.15 -3.89 -3.33
CA LYS A 58 -12.04 -4.86 -4.01
C LYS A 58 -11.47 -5.35 -5.34
N GLU A 59 -10.92 -4.46 -6.16
CA GLU A 59 -10.49 -4.80 -7.51
C GLU A 59 -9.01 -5.18 -7.59
N LEU A 60 -8.15 -4.52 -6.80
CA LEU A 60 -6.69 -4.74 -6.85
C LEU A 60 -6.17 -5.65 -5.74
N GLY A 61 -7.02 -6.06 -4.79
CA GLY A 61 -6.69 -7.02 -3.74
C GLY A 61 -5.80 -6.48 -2.62
N PHE A 62 -5.78 -5.17 -2.39
CA PHE A 62 -5.12 -4.59 -1.21
C PHE A 62 -5.81 -5.10 0.06
N ASP A 63 -5.02 -5.38 1.11
CA ASP A 63 -5.56 -5.88 2.39
C ASP A 63 -6.27 -4.77 3.17
N HIS A 64 -5.82 -3.52 3.00
CA HIS A 64 -6.47 -2.37 3.62
C HIS A 64 -6.29 -1.10 2.79
N ALA A 65 -7.20 -0.15 2.96
CA ALA A 65 -7.08 1.18 2.38
C ALA A 65 -7.48 2.26 3.39
N ILE A 66 -6.70 3.32 3.46
CA ILE A 66 -6.89 4.46 4.36
C ILE A 66 -7.21 5.68 3.52
N ASN A 67 -8.37 6.29 3.77
CA ASN A 67 -8.69 7.59 3.21
C ASN A 67 -8.08 8.70 4.06
N TYR A 68 -6.96 9.28 3.63
CA TYR A 68 -6.25 10.30 4.40
C TYR A 68 -7.04 11.60 4.63
N LYS A 69 -8.17 11.79 3.93
CA LYS A 69 -9.03 12.97 4.11
C LYS A 69 -10.08 12.78 5.21
N THR A 70 -10.44 11.54 5.52
CA THR A 70 -11.51 11.22 6.49
C THR A 70 -11.00 10.43 7.70
N GLN A 71 -9.78 9.90 7.62
CA GLN A 71 -9.16 9.08 8.65
C GLN A 71 -7.77 9.62 9.02
N ASP A 72 -7.38 9.46 10.29
CA ASP A 72 -6.03 9.71 10.74
C ASP A 72 -5.11 8.56 10.33
N VAL A 73 -4.17 8.82 9.42
CA VAL A 73 -3.29 7.80 8.84
C VAL A 73 -2.44 7.11 9.91
N ALA A 74 -1.92 7.86 10.89
CA ALA A 74 -1.06 7.29 11.92
C ALA A 74 -1.82 6.31 12.83
N SER A 75 -3.03 6.67 13.23
CA SER A 75 -3.89 5.82 14.06
C SER A 75 -4.36 4.58 13.30
N GLU A 76 -4.72 4.72 12.03
CA GLU A 76 -5.13 3.56 11.22
C GLU A 76 -3.95 2.62 10.94
N LEU A 77 -2.77 3.14 10.59
CA LEU A 77 -1.58 2.31 10.40
C LEU A 77 -1.24 1.51 11.66
N LYS A 78 -1.36 2.08 12.86
CA LYS A 78 -1.15 1.32 14.11
C LYS A 78 -2.15 0.16 14.29
N LYS A 79 -3.39 0.32 13.80
CA LYS A 79 -4.41 -0.74 13.88
C LYS A 79 -4.16 -1.83 12.85
N VAL A 80 -3.81 -1.43 11.62
CA VAL A 80 -3.74 -2.36 10.49
C VAL A 80 -2.35 -2.90 10.22
N ALA A 81 -1.30 -2.31 10.80
CA ALA A 81 0.09 -2.76 10.74
C ALA A 81 0.67 -2.85 12.17
N PRO A 82 0.16 -3.76 13.03
CA PRO A 82 0.60 -3.85 14.43
C PRO A 82 2.07 -4.23 14.57
N ASP A 83 2.60 -5.00 13.63
CA ASP A 83 4.00 -5.43 13.58
C ASP A 83 4.93 -4.38 12.94
N GLY A 84 4.37 -3.24 12.52
CA GLY A 84 5.10 -2.17 11.85
C GLY A 84 4.98 -2.20 10.33
N VAL A 85 5.69 -1.27 9.68
CA VAL A 85 5.75 -1.12 8.23
C VAL A 85 7.17 -1.42 7.78
N ASP A 86 7.33 -2.50 7.01
CA ASP A 86 8.64 -2.94 6.51
C ASP A 86 9.05 -2.16 5.25
N CYS A 87 8.07 -1.80 4.43
CA CYS A 87 8.30 -1.01 3.22
C CYS A 87 7.26 0.09 3.06
N TYR A 88 7.75 1.29 2.73
CA TYR A 88 6.91 2.45 2.46
C TYR A 88 7.24 3.00 1.07
N PHE A 89 6.25 2.96 0.18
CA PHE A 89 6.35 3.54 -1.15
C PHE A 89 5.59 4.86 -1.21
N ASP A 90 6.30 5.94 -1.50
CA ASP A 90 5.74 7.28 -1.66
C ASP A 90 5.65 7.66 -3.14
N ASN A 91 4.49 8.17 -3.58
CA ASN A 91 4.19 8.57 -4.97
C ASN A 91 3.74 10.01 -5.08
#